data_AF-A0A2X0XBV4-F1
#
_entry.id   AF-A0A2X0XBV4-F1
#
_cell.length_a   1.000
_cell.length_b   1.000
_cell.length_c   1.000
_cell.angle_alpha   90.00
_cell.angle_beta   90.00
_cell.angle_gamma   90.00
#
_symmetry.space_group_name_H-M   'P 1'
#
loop_
_entity.id
_entity.type
_entity.pdbx_description
1 polymer ?
#
loop_
_entity_poly.entity_id
_entity_poly.type
_entity_poly.pdbx_seq_one_letter_code
_entity_poly.pdbx_strand_id
1 'polypeptide(L)'
;MKSWGEVPKAYAIMHANSLYNNMDPLVESVNNKEIKDKFRMHFNLELGAYNDKEADIYNLSRLQVSPYWSTNHVMMKIRQASRQNIQFKIGDQEVAQHWKVINGAAEHENNEITLTSAPSSEGRILLKEELPDQYNVNFAFKGNVVGQQAFYVNYDEKTNSYLRIVLVDNEIVISEKLPGGGIVEKERFPLNEIKWNEEEYAFNKATVYTYHDTQKGSRIDEEEYPRNLTEKRVFNIAINKDKIEIDVDNVLSETVQINPKLQGAQIGFGALYSNKNTSHEQYADDIYDTLIEDILITDKNNQTIFTNQYTNFEKVKYKSTELFNHVVDFFIETF
;
A
#
# COMPACT_ATOMS: atom_id res chain seq x y z
N MET A 1 25.19 -13.87 -41.80
CA MET A 1 24.16 -12.84 -42.04
C MET A 1 23.62 -12.46 -40.66
N LYS A 2 23.92 -11.26 -40.15
CA LYS A 2 23.41 -10.80 -38.85
C LYS A 2 21.89 -10.60 -39.00
N SER A 3 21.09 -11.34 -38.25
CA SER A 3 19.66 -11.06 -38.14
C SER A 3 19.51 -9.75 -37.37
N TRP A 4 19.21 -8.68 -38.09
CA TRP A 4 18.69 -7.46 -37.47
C TRP A 4 17.38 -7.84 -36.77
N GLY A 5 17.22 -7.41 -35.51
CA GLY A 5 16.10 -7.82 -34.66
C GLY A 5 14.74 -7.59 -35.34
N GLU A 6 13.79 -8.49 -35.11
CA GLU A 6 12.43 -8.32 -35.60
C GLU A 6 11.77 -7.09 -34.94
N VAL A 7 10.98 -6.35 -35.72
CA VAL A 7 10.15 -5.27 -35.17
C VAL A 7 9.14 -5.90 -34.20
N PRO A 8 9.01 -5.37 -32.96
CA PRO A 8 7.99 -5.84 -32.03
C PRO A 8 6.60 -5.83 -32.68
N LYS A 9 5.82 -6.88 -32.47
CA LYS A 9 4.47 -6.99 -33.06
C LYS A 9 3.43 -6.12 -32.35
N ALA A 10 3.79 -5.57 -31.19
CA ALA A 10 2.94 -4.71 -30.39
C ALA A 10 3.61 -3.35 -30.21
N TYR A 11 2.80 -2.30 -30.21
CA TYR A 11 3.24 -0.94 -29.91
C TYR A 11 2.44 -0.38 -28.74
N ALA A 12 3.12 0.29 -27.81
CA ALA A 12 2.48 1.05 -26.76
C ALA A 12 2.93 2.50 -26.93
N ILE A 13 1.97 3.40 -27.15
CA ILE A 13 2.29 4.82 -27.32
C ILE A 13 2.69 5.42 -25.97
N MET A 14 3.70 6.29 -25.98
CA MET A 14 4.21 6.93 -24.76
C MET A 14 3.20 7.93 -24.19
N HIS A 15 2.56 8.74 -25.05
CA HIS A 15 1.48 9.65 -24.65
C HIS A 15 0.13 8.96 -24.84
N ALA A 16 -0.22 8.13 -23.86
CA ALA A 16 -1.50 7.45 -23.84
C ALA A 16 -2.68 8.43 -23.92
N ASN A 17 -3.84 7.91 -24.34
CA ASN A 17 -5.10 8.63 -24.50
C ASN A 17 -5.08 9.75 -25.56
N SER A 18 -3.98 9.97 -26.27
CA SER A 18 -3.86 11.08 -27.23
C SER A 18 -4.43 10.74 -28.61
N LEU A 19 -4.09 9.56 -29.13
CA LEU A 19 -4.61 9.07 -30.41
C LEU A 19 -6.12 8.77 -30.27
N TYR A 20 -6.95 9.18 -31.22
CA TYR A 20 -8.41 9.03 -31.25
C TYR A 20 -9.22 9.90 -30.28
N ASN A 21 -8.57 10.80 -29.53
CA ASN A 21 -9.25 11.73 -28.63
C ASN A 21 -8.90 13.18 -28.94
N ASN A 22 -7.64 13.56 -28.70
CA ASN A 22 -7.21 14.98 -28.64
C ASN A 22 -6.06 15.31 -29.63
N MET A 23 -5.75 14.40 -30.56
CA MET A 23 -4.70 14.60 -31.56
C MET A 23 -5.22 15.39 -32.77
N ASP A 24 -4.36 16.22 -33.37
CA ASP A 24 -4.69 16.87 -34.64
C ASP A 24 -5.04 15.82 -35.71
N PRO A 25 -6.14 15.98 -36.46
CA PRO A 25 -6.62 14.96 -37.41
C PRO A 25 -5.61 14.54 -38.48
N LEU A 26 -4.73 15.45 -38.93
CA LEU A 26 -3.72 15.12 -39.93
C LEU A 26 -2.61 14.24 -39.34
N VAL A 27 -2.20 14.55 -38.11
CA VAL A 27 -1.20 13.76 -37.37
C VAL A 27 -1.77 12.41 -36.99
N GLU A 28 -3.02 12.37 -36.51
CA GLU A 28 -3.73 11.14 -36.16
C GLU A 28 -3.84 10.19 -37.36
N SER A 29 -4.24 10.70 -38.53
CA SER A 29 -4.39 9.89 -39.74
C SER A 29 -3.08 9.21 -40.15
N VAL A 30 -1.96 9.95 -40.13
CA VAL A 30 -0.63 9.41 -40.44
C VAL A 30 -0.21 8.38 -39.40
N ASN A 31 -0.33 8.71 -38.10
CA ASN A 31 0.06 7.81 -37.02
C ASN A 31 -0.75 6.50 -37.04
N ASN A 32 -2.08 6.60 -37.19
CA ASN A 32 -2.97 5.45 -37.26
C ASN A 32 -2.62 4.53 -38.45
N LYS A 33 -2.30 5.11 -39.61
CA LYS A 33 -1.85 4.33 -40.78
C LYS A 33 -0.53 3.61 -40.48
N GLU A 34 0.49 4.34 -40.04
CA GLU A 34 1.82 3.77 -39.77
C GLU A 34 1.77 2.69 -38.68
N ILE A 35 0.92 2.87 -37.66
CA ILE A 35 0.73 1.88 -36.60
C ILE A 35 0.14 0.59 -37.17
N LYS A 36 -0.92 0.68 -37.98
CA LYS A 36 -1.58 -0.50 -38.59
C LYS A 36 -0.69 -1.19 -39.63
N ASP A 37 0.15 -0.44 -40.33
CA ASP A 37 1.07 -0.99 -41.34
C ASP A 37 2.24 -1.76 -40.70
N LYS A 38 2.68 -1.37 -39.50
CA LYS A 38 3.89 -1.91 -38.85
C LYS A 38 3.62 -2.86 -37.68
N PHE A 39 2.52 -2.68 -36.96
CA PHE A 39 2.22 -3.42 -35.73
C PHE A 39 0.92 -4.22 -35.88
N ARG A 40 0.82 -5.32 -35.13
CA ARG A 40 -0.38 -6.18 -35.11
C ARG A 40 -1.39 -5.74 -34.06
N MET A 41 -0.93 -5.02 -33.03
CA MET A 41 -1.77 -4.50 -31.96
C MET A 41 -1.15 -3.24 -31.36
N HIS A 42 -1.99 -2.38 -30.78
CA HIS A 42 -1.59 -1.09 -30.23
C HIS A 42 -2.29 -0.78 -28.91
N PHE A 43 -1.50 -0.42 -27.90
CA PHE A 43 -1.95 0.04 -26.59
C PHE A 43 -1.90 1.57 -26.55
N ASN A 44 -3.08 2.17 -26.53
CA ASN A 44 -3.27 3.61 -26.54
C ASN A 44 -3.86 4.13 -25.23
N LEU A 45 -4.76 3.37 -24.59
CA LEU A 45 -5.52 3.86 -23.45
C LEU A 45 -4.81 3.54 -22.14
N GLU A 46 -4.72 4.53 -21.24
CA GLU A 46 -4.24 4.32 -19.87
C GLU A 46 -5.46 4.11 -18.96
N LEU A 47 -5.83 2.85 -18.79
CA LEU A 47 -7.02 2.40 -18.05
C LEU A 47 -6.66 1.16 -17.21
N GLY A 48 -7.58 0.20 -17.09
CA GLY A 48 -7.32 -1.09 -16.46
C GLY A 48 -6.48 -2.03 -17.33
N ALA A 49 -6.02 -3.13 -16.73
CA ALA A 49 -5.21 -4.14 -17.40
C ALA A 49 -6.00 -5.08 -18.35
N TYR A 50 -7.32 -4.91 -18.48
CA TYR A 50 -8.20 -5.86 -19.15
C TYR A 50 -8.73 -5.33 -20.48
N ASN A 51 -8.59 -6.15 -21.54
CA ASN A 51 -9.20 -5.94 -22.84
C ASN A 51 -9.99 -7.21 -23.19
N ASP A 52 -11.27 -7.06 -23.53
CA ASP A 52 -12.10 -8.18 -23.97
C ASP A 52 -12.05 -8.38 -25.50
N LYS A 53 -12.83 -9.34 -25.99
CA LYS A 53 -12.90 -9.69 -27.42
C LYS A 53 -13.53 -8.60 -28.31
N GLU A 54 -14.26 -7.65 -27.73
CA GLU A 54 -14.90 -6.55 -28.46
C GLU A 54 -13.99 -5.31 -28.50
N ALA A 55 -12.87 -5.31 -27.76
CA ALA A 55 -11.88 -4.25 -27.78
C ALA A 55 -11.24 -4.11 -29.18
N ASP A 56 -11.00 -2.86 -29.61
CA ASP A 56 -10.25 -2.59 -30.83
C ASP A 56 -8.77 -2.93 -30.59
N ILE A 57 -8.24 -3.87 -31.39
CA ILE A 57 -6.86 -4.33 -31.33
C ILE A 57 -5.83 -3.20 -31.56
N TYR A 58 -6.26 -2.07 -32.14
CA TYR A 58 -5.42 -0.88 -32.32
C TYR A 58 -5.69 0.26 -31.32
N ASN A 59 -6.56 0.04 -30.34
CA ASN A 59 -6.89 1.00 -29.29
C ASN A 59 -7.03 0.32 -27.90
N LEU A 60 -6.09 -0.58 -27.59
CA LEU A 60 -6.10 -1.36 -26.36
C LEU A 60 -5.74 -0.53 -25.13
N SER A 61 -6.23 -0.97 -23.98
CA SER A 61 -5.92 -0.45 -22.65
C SER A 61 -4.68 -1.08 -22.05
N ARG A 62 -3.87 -0.29 -21.37
CA ARG A 62 -2.74 -0.73 -20.53
C ARG A 62 -2.90 -0.18 -19.11
N LEU A 63 -2.46 -0.97 -18.14
CA LEU A 63 -2.31 -0.54 -16.75
C LEU A 63 -0.93 0.11 -16.58
N GLN A 64 -0.91 1.35 -16.12
CA GLN A 64 0.28 2.04 -15.67
C GLN A 64 0.58 1.59 -14.23
N VAL A 65 1.68 0.88 -14.02
CA VAL A 65 2.09 0.42 -12.68
C VAL A 65 2.90 1.51 -12.00
N SER A 66 2.47 1.93 -10.81
CA SER A 66 3.24 2.85 -9.98
C SER A 66 4.43 2.13 -9.34
N PRO A 67 5.61 2.78 -9.22
CA PRO A 67 6.84 2.13 -8.73
C PRO A 67 6.75 1.67 -7.26
N TYR A 68 5.86 2.26 -6.47
CA TYR A 68 5.63 1.93 -5.06
C TYR A 68 4.54 0.88 -4.84
N TRP A 69 3.92 0.33 -5.91
CA TRP A 69 2.92 -0.72 -5.76
C TRP A 69 3.56 -2.06 -5.40
N SER A 70 3.01 -2.72 -4.39
CA SER A 70 3.37 -4.10 -4.08
C SER A 70 2.91 -5.08 -5.17
N THR A 71 3.44 -6.31 -5.14
CA THR A 71 2.99 -7.39 -6.05
C THR A 71 1.47 -7.58 -5.94
N ASN A 72 0.95 -7.69 -4.72
CA ASN A 72 -0.46 -7.91 -4.48
C ASN A 72 -1.33 -6.69 -4.83
N HIS A 73 -0.80 -5.48 -4.78
CA HIS A 73 -1.46 -4.28 -5.31
C HIS A 73 -1.71 -4.41 -6.81
N VAL A 74 -0.68 -4.75 -7.59
CA VAL A 74 -0.80 -4.98 -9.03
C VAL A 74 -1.83 -6.08 -9.31
N MET A 75 -1.77 -7.19 -8.56
CA MET A 75 -2.75 -8.28 -8.68
C MET A 75 -4.18 -7.81 -8.34
N MET A 76 -4.33 -6.92 -7.36
CA MET A 76 -5.62 -6.35 -6.98
C MET A 76 -6.19 -5.45 -8.08
N LYS A 77 -5.35 -4.63 -8.73
CA LYS A 77 -5.73 -3.83 -9.92
C LYS A 77 -6.15 -4.70 -11.09
N ILE A 78 -5.41 -5.77 -11.37
CA ILE A 78 -5.76 -6.74 -12.42
C ILE A 78 -7.09 -7.43 -12.08
N ARG A 79 -7.31 -7.84 -10.83
CA ARG A 79 -8.57 -8.43 -10.36
C ARG A 79 -9.74 -7.46 -10.53
N GLN A 80 -9.58 -6.21 -10.12
CA GLN A 80 -10.60 -5.16 -10.23
C GLN A 80 -10.99 -4.92 -11.70
N ALA A 81 -10.01 -4.83 -12.60
CA ALA A 81 -10.24 -4.57 -14.02
C ALA A 81 -10.87 -5.77 -14.75
N SER A 82 -10.33 -6.98 -14.53
CA SER A 82 -10.76 -8.19 -15.25
C SER A 82 -12.02 -8.85 -14.66
N ARG A 83 -12.32 -8.60 -13.36
CA ARG A 83 -13.31 -9.34 -12.57
C ARG A 83 -13.08 -10.85 -12.55
N GLN A 84 -11.88 -11.30 -12.88
CA GLN A 84 -11.49 -12.70 -12.85
C GLN A 84 -10.92 -13.08 -11.48
N ASN A 85 -10.91 -14.38 -11.18
CA ASN A 85 -10.23 -14.86 -9.99
C ASN A 85 -8.71 -14.79 -10.19
N ILE A 86 -8.03 -14.04 -9.34
CA ILE A 86 -6.57 -13.87 -9.36
C ILE A 86 -5.99 -14.49 -8.09
N GLN A 87 -4.90 -15.24 -8.25
CA GLN A 87 -4.13 -15.75 -7.12
C GLN A 87 -3.20 -14.67 -6.62
N PHE A 88 -3.24 -14.40 -5.32
CA PHE A 88 -2.33 -13.47 -4.65
C PHE A 88 -1.08 -14.18 -4.19
N LYS A 89 0.03 -13.45 -4.15
CA LYS A 89 1.29 -13.94 -3.58
C LYS A 89 1.17 -13.94 -2.06
N ILE A 90 1.42 -15.09 -1.46
CA ILE A 90 1.35 -15.27 0.00
C ILE A 90 2.73 -15.06 0.64
N GLY A 91 3.81 -15.42 -0.07
CA GLY A 91 5.17 -15.41 0.49
C GLY A 91 5.42 -16.59 1.44
N ASP A 92 6.10 -16.34 2.55
CA ASP A 92 6.47 -17.33 3.58
C ASP A 92 5.23 -17.97 4.20
N GLN A 93 5.05 -19.27 3.94
CA GLN A 93 3.92 -20.04 4.43
C GLN A 93 3.97 -20.28 5.95
N GLU A 94 5.16 -20.37 6.54
CA GLU A 94 5.32 -20.61 7.97
C GLU A 94 4.86 -19.39 8.77
N VAL A 95 5.13 -18.18 8.29
CA VAL A 95 4.60 -16.95 8.89
C VAL A 95 3.12 -16.78 8.55
N ALA A 96 2.73 -16.99 7.28
CA ALA A 96 1.36 -16.79 6.83
C ALA A 96 0.33 -17.66 7.59
N GLN A 97 0.72 -18.87 8.03
CA GLN A 97 -0.20 -19.75 8.76
C GLN A 97 -0.67 -19.18 10.11
N HIS A 98 0.06 -18.23 10.70
CA HIS A 98 -0.34 -17.54 11.94
C HIS A 98 -1.41 -16.47 11.69
N TRP A 99 -1.59 -16.03 10.45
CA TRP A 99 -2.49 -14.96 10.10
C TRP A 99 -3.73 -15.46 9.36
N LYS A 100 -4.86 -14.82 9.62
CA LYS A 100 -6.13 -15.00 8.92
C LYS A 100 -6.45 -13.73 8.15
N VAL A 101 -6.48 -13.83 6.82
CA VAL A 101 -6.94 -12.73 5.96
C VAL A 101 -8.47 -12.65 6.03
N ILE A 102 -8.99 -11.51 6.47
CA ILE A 102 -10.43 -11.23 6.53
C ILE A 102 -10.91 -10.59 5.22
N ASN A 103 -10.13 -9.64 4.70
CA ASN A 103 -10.35 -9.01 3.40
C ASN A 103 -9.01 -8.49 2.84
N GLY A 104 -8.93 -8.29 1.52
CA GLY A 104 -7.69 -7.89 0.84
C GLY A 104 -6.77 -9.07 0.55
N ALA A 105 -5.46 -8.81 0.52
CA ALA A 105 -4.42 -9.82 0.31
C ALA A 105 -3.21 -9.52 1.21
N ALA A 106 -2.57 -10.56 1.74
CA ALA A 106 -1.39 -10.44 2.58
C ALA A 106 -0.22 -11.22 1.97
N GLU A 107 0.93 -10.56 1.90
CA GLU A 107 2.20 -11.12 1.45
C GLU A 107 3.18 -11.07 2.63
N HIS A 108 3.79 -12.20 2.96
CA HIS A 108 4.70 -12.36 4.09
C HIS A 108 6.12 -12.57 3.56
N GLU A 109 7.02 -11.62 3.76
CA GLU A 109 8.40 -11.73 3.30
C GLU A 109 9.37 -11.31 4.40
N ASN A 110 10.19 -12.27 4.83
CA ASN A 110 11.18 -12.04 5.88
C ASN A 110 10.52 -11.50 7.17
N ASN A 111 10.92 -10.30 7.61
CA ASN A 111 10.38 -9.59 8.76
C ASN A 111 9.25 -8.61 8.40
N GLU A 112 8.76 -8.60 7.16
CA GLU A 112 7.71 -7.71 6.69
C GLU A 112 6.43 -8.49 6.33
N ILE A 113 5.29 -7.87 6.62
CA ILE A 113 3.98 -8.27 6.09
C ILE A 113 3.44 -7.08 5.29
N THR A 114 3.23 -7.28 3.99
CA THR A 114 2.51 -6.33 3.14
C THR A 114 1.04 -6.72 3.07
N LEU A 115 0.17 -5.83 3.56
CA LEU A 115 -1.28 -5.97 3.50
C LEU A 115 -1.88 -5.01 2.47
N THR A 116 -2.36 -5.56 1.36
CA THR A 116 -3.06 -4.83 0.30
C THR A 116 -4.56 -4.82 0.56
N SER A 117 -5.16 -3.64 0.56
CA SER A 117 -6.61 -3.46 0.69
C SER A 117 -7.37 -3.96 -0.55
N ALA A 118 -8.63 -4.36 -0.37
CA ALA A 118 -9.50 -4.52 -1.53
C ALA A 118 -9.96 -3.13 -2.02
N PRO A 119 -10.35 -2.98 -3.30
CA PRO A 119 -10.76 -1.68 -3.84
C PRO A 119 -11.86 -1.04 -3.00
N SER A 120 -11.69 0.23 -2.65
CA SER A 120 -12.66 1.03 -1.89
C SER A 120 -13.05 0.44 -0.52
N SER A 121 -12.28 -0.51 0.02
CA SER A 121 -12.58 -1.19 1.27
C SER A 121 -11.32 -1.52 2.07
N GLU A 122 -11.50 -1.78 3.35
CA GLU A 122 -10.39 -2.15 4.23
C GLU A 122 -9.83 -3.54 3.91
N GLY A 123 -8.51 -3.64 3.74
CA GLY A 123 -7.77 -4.89 3.93
C GLY A 123 -7.57 -5.15 5.41
N ARG A 124 -7.76 -6.38 5.87
CA ARG A 124 -7.61 -6.75 7.29
C ARG A 124 -7.06 -8.15 7.45
N ILE A 125 -6.08 -8.29 8.34
CA ILE A 125 -5.56 -9.57 8.82
C ILE A 125 -5.69 -9.65 10.34
N LEU A 126 -5.95 -10.85 10.85
CA LEU A 126 -5.99 -11.14 12.29
C LEU A 126 -4.94 -12.19 12.64
N LEU A 127 -4.31 -12.04 13.79
CA LEU A 127 -3.51 -13.12 14.37
C LEU A 127 -4.46 -14.22 14.83
N LYS A 128 -4.12 -15.48 14.53
CA LYS A 128 -4.97 -16.63 14.90
C LYS A 128 -4.84 -16.98 16.39
N GLU A 129 -3.68 -16.73 16.98
CA GLU A 129 -3.44 -16.86 18.40
C GLU A 129 -4.27 -15.85 19.19
N GLU A 130 -5.02 -16.35 20.17
CA GLU A 130 -5.65 -15.48 21.17
C GLU A 130 -4.60 -14.97 22.14
N LEU A 131 -4.67 -13.68 22.47
CA LEU A 131 -3.73 -13.04 23.38
C LEU A 131 -4.23 -13.08 24.83
N PRO A 132 -3.32 -13.13 25.81
CA PRO A 132 -3.67 -13.04 27.23
C PRO A 132 -4.20 -11.64 27.58
N ASP A 133 -4.75 -11.47 28.79
CA ASP A 133 -5.22 -10.17 29.31
C ASP A 133 -4.11 -9.09 29.40
N GLN A 134 -2.84 -9.50 29.41
CA GLN A 134 -1.68 -8.61 29.48
C GLN A 134 -0.55 -9.07 28.55
N TYR A 135 -0.15 -8.19 27.64
CA TYR A 135 0.90 -8.45 26.64
C TYR A 135 1.49 -7.13 26.13
N ASN A 136 2.65 -7.23 25.48
CA ASN A 136 3.28 -6.13 24.77
C ASN A 136 3.35 -6.46 23.28
N VAL A 137 3.23 -5.44 22.45
CA VAL A 137 3.39 -5.51 21.00
C VAL A 137 4.38 -4.43 20.57
N ASN A 138 5.42 -4.85 19.84
CA ASN A 138 6.34 -3.96 19.14
C ASN A 138 6.24 -4.27 17.64
N PHE A 139 6.18 -3.23 16.80
CA PHE A 139 6.20 -3.34 15.34
C PHE A 139 6.53 -1.98 14.73
N ALA A 140 6.76 -1.93 13.43
CA ALA A 140 6.83 -0.68 12.68
C ALA A 140 5.89 -0.67 11.49
N PHE A 141 5.29 0.49 11.24
CA PHE A 141 4.62 0.80 9.98
C PHE A 141 5.59 1.51 9.05
N LYS A 142 5.64 1.08 7.78
CA LYS A 142 6.50 1.65 6.72
C LYS A 142 5.71 1.93 5.43
N GLY A 143 4.40 2.13 5.56
CA GLY A 143 3.54 2.38 4.42
C GLY A 143 3.69 3.80 3.88
N ASN A 144 2.94 4.09 2.83
CA ASN A 144 2.80 5.46 2.35
C ASN A 144 2.10 6.32 3.41
N VAL A 145 2.59 7.54 3.63
CA VAL A 145 2.03 8.48 4.62
C VAL A 145 0.56 8.79 4.33
N VAL A 146 0.21 8.96 3.04
CA VAL A 146 -1.17 9.18 2.59
C VAL A 146 -1.93 7.87 2.56
N GLY A 147 -2.87 7.71 3.49
CA GLY A 147 -3.61 6.46 3.71
C GLY A 147 -3.82 6.17 5.18
N GLN A 148 -4.25 4.95 5.50
CA GLN A 148 -4.48 4.52 6.88
C GLN A 148 -3.89 3.14 7.14
N GLN A 149 -2.97 3.10 8.10
CA GLN A 149 -2.41 1.87 8.64
C GLN A 149 -3.00 1.66 10.04
N ALA A 150 -3.68 0.54 10.25
CA ALA A 150 -4.41 0.30 11.49
C ALA A 150 -3.84 -0.88 12.27
N PHE A 151 -3.79 -0.77 13.59
CA PHE A 151 -3.56 -1.85 14.53
C PHE A 151 -4.81 -2.05 15.39
N TYR A 152 -5.31 -3.29 15.42
CA TYR A 152 -6.53 -3.69 16.12
C TYR A 152 -6.17 -4.42 17.42
N VAL A 153 -6.88 -4.08 18.49
CA VAL A 153 -6.75 -4.66 19.83
C VAL A 153 -8.13 -5.08 20.33
N ASN A 154 -8.17 -6.18 21.08
CA ASN A 154 -9.39 -6.78 21.61
C ASN A 154 -10.46 -7.00 20.52
N TYR A 155 -10.02 -7.42 19.35
CA TYR A 155 -10.88 -7.67 18.22
C TYR A 155 -11.74 -8.91 18.49
N ASP A 156 -13.05 -8.77 18.30
CA ASP A 156 -14.02 -9.87 18.35
C ASP A 156 -14.70 -10.01 16.99
N GLU A 157 -14.41 -11.11 16.28
CA GLU A 157 -15.01 -11.43 15.00
C GLU A 157 -16.55 -11.56 15.05
N LYS A 158 -17.12 -12.04 16.15
CA LYS A 158 -18.56 -12.31 16.27
C LYS A 158 -19.36 -11.03 16.38
N THR A 159 -18.85 -10.07 17.16
CA THR A 159 -19.53 -8.79 17.39
C THR A 159 -19.01 -7.66 16.51
N ASN A 160 -17.91 -7.90 15.78
CA ASN A 160 -17.15 -6.90 15.03
C ASN A 160 -16.88 -5.66 15.90
N SER A 161 -16.39 -5.91 17.11
CA SER A 161 -16.00 -4.90 18.08
C SER A 161 -14.50 -4.93 18.31
N TYR A 162 -13.92 -3.77 18.60
CA TYR A 162 -12.48 -3.58 18.76
C TYR A 162 -12.15 -2.21 19.33
N LEU A 163 -10.93 -2.08 19.87
CA LEU A 163 -10.18 -0.83 19.89
C LEU A 163 -9.24 -0.82 18.68
N ARG A 164 -9.06 0.32 18.02
CA ARG A 164 -8.07 0.45 16.94
C ARG A 164 -7.24 1.71 17.09
N ILE A 165 -5.98 1.59 16.75
CA ILE A 165 -4.98 2.66 16.67
C ILE A 165 -4.64 2.80 15.19
N VAL A 166 -4.82 3.99 14.62
CA VAL A 166 -4.67 4.24 13.20
C VAL A 166 -3.61 5.31 12.99
N LEU A 167 -2.59 5.01 12.19
CA LEU A 167 -1.72 6.03 11.60
C LEU A 167 -2.37 6.48 10.30
N VAL A 168 -2.83 7.74 10.27
CA VAL A 168 -3.51 8.35 9.10
C VAL A 168 -2.90 9.70 8.82
N ASP A 169 -2.37 9.89 7.61
CA ASP A 169 -1.82 11.16 7.15
C ASP A 169 -0.83 11.81 8.16
N ASN A 170 0.02 10.98 8.79
CA ASN A 170 0.97 11.34 9.86
C ASN A 170 0.35 11.78 11.20
N GLU A 171 -0.88 11.38 11.48
CA GLU A 171 -1.53 11.52 12.78
C GLU A 171 -1.87 10.15 13.37
N ILE A 172 -1.85 10.03 14.70
CA ILE A 172 -2.35 8.87 15.42
C ILE A 172 -3.79 9.11 15.84
N VAL A 173 -4.68 8.22 15.44
CA VAL A 173 -6.11 8.27 15.78
C VAL A 173 -6.50 7.00 16.52
N ILE A 174 -7.07 7.18 17.71
CA ILE A 174 -7.57 6.09 18.54
C ILE A 174 -9.08 6.09 18.45
N SER A 175 -9.65 4.95 18.09
CA SER A 175 -11.10 4.81 17.96
C SER A 175 -11.56 3.44 18.44
N GLU A 176 -12.80 3.39 18.91
CA GLU A 176 -13.44 2.14 19.34
C GLU A 176 -14.67 1.85 18.49
N LYS A 177 -14.97 0.56 18.34
CA LYS A 177 -16.25 0.09 17.83
C LYS A 177 -16.82 -0.89 18.84
N LEU A 178 -17.91 -0.52 19.49
CA LEU A 178 -18.62 -1.40 20.42
C LEU A 178 -19.52 -2.39 19.68
N PRO A 179 -19.90 -3.53 20.29
CA PRO A 179 -20.86 -4.46 19.69
C PRO A 179 -22.14 -3.77 19.22
N GLY A 180 -22.49 -3.92 17.94
CA GLY A 180 -23.67 -3.30 17.32
C GLY A 180 -23.58 -1.78 17.13
N GLY A 181 -22.45 -1.15 17.46
CA GLY A 181 -22.22 0.29 17.32
C GLY A 181 -21.44 0.67 16.05
N GLY A 182 -21.39 1.99 15.80
CA GLY A 182 -20.48 2.60 14.85
C GLY A 182 -19.07 2.79 15.43
N ILE A 183 -18.14 3.24 14.58
CA ILE A 183 -16.80 3.63 15.02
C ILE A 183 -16.89 5.01 15.69
N VAL A 184 -16.29 5.15 16.86
CA VAL A 184 -16.21 6.40 17.62
C VAL A 184 -14.74 6.75 17.83
N GLU A 185 -14.33 7.91 17.30
CA GLU A 185 -13.01 8.49 17.60
C GLU A 185 -12.96 8.94 19.07
N LYS A 186 -11.88 8.56 19.75
CA LYS A 186 -11.63 8.87 21.15
C LYS A 186 -10.65 10.02 21.26
N GLU A 187 -9.52 9.87 20.58
CA GLU A 187 -8.36 10.75 20.70
C GLU A 187 -7.63 10.80 19.37
N ARG A 188 -6.96 11.93 19.12
CA ARG A 188 -6.16 12.20 17.92
C ARG A 188 -4.92 12.99 18.32
N PHE A 189 -3.77 12.56 17.80
CA PHE A 189 -2.47 13.14 18.11
C PHE A 189 -1.68 13.39 16.82
N PRO A 190 -1.27 14.64 16.56
CA PRO A 190 -0.34 14.91 15.46
C PRO A 190 1.05 14.38 15.81
N LEU A 191 1.77 13.86 14.81
CA LEU A 191 3.19 13.53 14.93
C LEU A 191 4.05 14.65 14.36
N ASN A 192 5.37 14.54 14.54
CA ASN A 192 6.33 15.44 13.93
C ASN A 192 6.16 15.47 12.41
N GLU A 193 6.10 16.68 11.86
CA GLU A 193 6.00 16.94 10.43
C GLU A 193 7.13 16.24 9.67
N ILE A 194 6.78 15.63 8.53
CA ILE A 194 7.74 14.96 7.66
C ILE A 194 8.20 15.97 6.62
N LYS A 195 9.51 16.22 6.56
CA LYS A 195 10.09 17.07 5.52
C LYS A 195 10.27 16.25 4.25
N TRP A 196 9.69 16.72 3.15
CA TRP A 196 9.82 16.14 1.82
C TRP A 196 10.27 17.20 0.82
N ASN A 197 10.84 16.78 -0.30
CA ASN A 197 11.36 17.70 -1.33
C ASN A 197 10.57 17.64 -2.65
N GLU A 198 10.74 18.65 -3.50
CA GLU A 198 10.01 18.75 -4.78
C GLU A 198 10.29 17.57 -5.75
N GLU A 199 11.45 16.92 -5.64
CA GLU A 199 11.81 15.77 -6.49
C GLU A 199 10.94 14.54 -6.17
N GLU A 200 10.70 14.25 -4.89
CA GLU A 200 9.79 13.18 -4.43
C GLU A 200 8.36 13.38 -4.96
N TYR A 201 7.93 14.63 -5.08
CA TYR A 201 6.64 15.01 -5.63
C TYR A 201 6.60 14.96 -7.18
N ALA A 202 7.70 15.28 -7.85
CA ALA A 202 7.79 15.32 -9.32
C ALA A 202 7.73 13.94 -9.98
N PHE A 203 8.30 12.89 -9.36
CA PHE A 203 8.19 11.50 -9.85
C PHE A 203 6.74 10.98 -9.89
N ASN A 204 5.83 11.61 -9.14
CA ASN A 204 4.40 11.30 -9.15
C ASN A 204 3.68 11.79 -10.43
N LYS A 205 4.28 12.71 -11.21
CA LYS A 205 3.63 13.39 -12.34
C LYS A 205 4.19 13.08 -13.73
N ALA A 206 5.32 12.38 -13.82
CA ALA A 206 6.00 12.14 -15.10
C ALA A 206 5.22 11.23 -16.08
N THR A 207 4.08 10.68 -15.65
CA THR A 207 3.38 9.61 -16.37
C THR A 207 2.14 10.05 -17.13
N VAL A 208 1.55 11.21 -16.84
CA VAL A 208 0.31 11.69 -17.48
C VAL A 208 0.39 13.19 -17.76
N TYR A 209 0.92 13.57 -18.93
CA TYR A 209 0.88 14.96 -19.38
C TYR A 209 -0.19 15.13 -20.47
N THR A 210 -1.21 15.95 -20.22
CA THR A 210 -1.97 16.58 -21.31
C THR A 210 -1.40 17.96 -21.62
N TYR A 211 -1.58 18.42 -22.87
CA TYR A 211 -1.17 19.77 -23.30
C TYR A 211 -1.76 20.88 -22.41
N HIS A 212 -2.98 20.69 -21.88
CA HIS A 212 -3.60 21.64 -20.95
C HIS A 212 -2.97 21.63 -19.55
N ASP A 213 -2.35 20.52 -19.13
CA ASP A 213 -1.68 20.41 -17.82
C ASP A 213 -0.35 21.17 -17.82
N THR A 214 0.36 21.20 -18.96
CA THR A 214 1.63 21.95 -19.11
C THR A 214 1.45 23.48 -19.07
N GLN A 215 0.23 24.00 -19.24
CA GLN A 215 -0.06 25.45 -19.26
C GLN A 215 -0.49 26.02 -17.90
N LYS A 216 -0.76 25.18 -16.88
CA LYS A 216 -1.30 25.62 -15.57
C LYS A 216 -0.28 25.94 -14.48
N GLY A 217 1.03 25.84 -14.74
CA GLY A 217 2.06 26.01 -13.70
C GLY A 217 2.08 24.88 -12.67
N SER A 218 3.11 24.84 -11.82
CA SER A 218 3.30 23.78 -10.81
C SER A 218 2.06 23.61 -9.93
N ARG A 219 1.37 22.48 -10.07
CA ARG A 219 0.30 22.02 -9.17
C ARG A 219 0.88 21.42 -7.88
N ILE A 220 1.96 21.97 -7.32
CA ILE A 220 2.53 21.48 -6.06
C ILE A 220 1.66 22.08 -4.95
N ASP A 221 0.99 21.22 -4.19
CA ASP A 221 0.36 21.62 -2.94
C ASP A 221 1.33 21.25 -1.83
N GLU A 222 2.08 22.22 -1.32
CA GLU A 222 3.06 22.03 -0.24
C GLU A 222 2.38 21.68 1.09
N GLU A 223 1.05 21.83 1.19
CA GLU A 223 0.28 21.53 2.40
C GLU A 223 -0.16 20.05 2.48
N GLU A 224 -0.01 19.26 1.41
CA GLU A 224 -0.35 17.82 1.40
C GLU A 224 0.87 16.92 1.15
N TYR A 225 0.95 15.81 1.87
CA TYR A 225 2.01 14.81 1.64
C TYR A 225 1.92 14.17 0.25
N PRO A 226 3.05 13.93 -0.44
CA PRO A 226 3.09 13.15 -1.67
C PRO A 226 2.57 11.71 -1.45
N ARG A 227 1.84 11.16 -2.44
CA ARG A 227 1.29 9.80 -2.36
C ARG A 227 2.33 8.70 -2.09
N ASN A 228 3.53 8.86 -2.65
CA ASN A 228 4.65 7.94 -2.58
C ASN A 228 5.60 8.23 -1.41
N LEU A 229 5.33 9.27 -0.61
CA LEU A 229 6.12 9.54 0.58
C LEU A 229 5.90 8.39 1.56
N THR A 230 6.98 7.70 1.93
CA THR A 230 6.96 6.64 2.94
C THR A 230 7.65 7.15 4.18
N GLU A 231 7.18 6.72 5.34
CA GLU A 231 7.80 7.04 6.62
C GLU A 231 7.71 5.83 7.55
N LYS A 232 8.79 5.58 8.31
CA LYS A 232 8.81 4.48 9.27
C LYS A 232 8.42 4.98 10.65
N ARG A 233 7.29 4.49 11.17
CA ARG A 233 6.80 4.77 12.52
C ARG A 233 6.88 3.51 13.38
N VAL A 234 7.64 3.56 14.47
CA VAL A 234 7.81 2.44 15.40
C VAL A 234 6.79 2.56 16.52
N PHE A 235 6.06 1.47 16.77
CA PHE A 235 5.04 1.36 17.81
C PHE A 235 5.54 0.45 18.94
N ASN A 236 5.42 0.93 20.17
CA ASN A 236 5.57 0.12 21.38
C ASN A 236 4.27 0.23 22.17
N ILE A 237 3.56 -0.88 22.31
CA ILE A 237 2.22 -0.87 22.89
C ILE A 237 2.16 -1.89 24.01
N ALA A 238 1.80 -1.46 25.21
CA ALA A 238 1.52 -2.34 26.34
C ALA A 238 0.02 -2.41 26.58
N ILE A 239 -0.54 -3.61 26.51
CA ILE A 239 -1.97 -3.87 26.68
C ILE A 239 -2.17 -4.52 28.04
N ASN A 240 -3.10 -3.97 28.80
CA ASN A 240 -3.67 -4.58 30.01
C ASN A 240 -5.19 -4.72 29.82
N LYS A 241 -5.86 -5.34 30.79
CA LYS A 241 -7.30 -5.58 30.72
C LYS A 241 -8.15 -4.30 30.60
N ASP A 242 -7.74 -3.23 31.25
CA ASP A 242 -8.50 -1.99 31.42
C ASP A 242 -7.90 -0.79 30.70
N LYS A 243 -6.66 -0.88 30.24
CA LYS A 243 -5.95 0.21 29.58
C LYS A 243 -4.94 -0.27 28.55
N ILE A 244 -4.63 0.63 27.62
CA ILE A 244 -3.54 0.50 26.65
C ILE A 244 -2.58 1.66 26.83
N GLU A 245 -1.29 1.38 26.81
CA GLU A 245 -0.22 2.38 26.81
C GLU A 245 0.42 2.34 25.42
N ILE A 246 0.49 3.50 24.76
CA ILE A 246 0.88 3.62 23.36
C ILE A 246 2.07 4.57 23.31
N ASP A 247 3.19 4.06 22.80
CA ASP A 247 4.37 4.83 22.47
C ASP A 247 4.62 4.75 20.96
N VAL A 248 4.85 5.91 20.33
CA VAL A 248 5.18 6.02 18.91
C VAL A 248 6.45 6.86 18.76
N ASP A 249 7.48 6.26 18.17
CA ASP A 249 8.81 6.83 17.93
C ASP A 249 9.53 7.37 19.18
N ASN A 250 9.09 7.04 20.40
CA ASN A 250 9.49 7.73 21.63
C ASN A 250 9.17 9.25 21.62
N VAL A 251 8.24 9.68 20.78
CA VAL A 251 7.80 11.08 20.66
C VAL A 251 6.38 11.25 21.22
N LEU A 252 5.50 10.28 20.97
CA LEU A 252 4.16 10.20 21.54
C LEU A 252 4.15 9.14 22.64
N SER A 253 3.56 9.44 23.80
CA SER A 253 3.36 8.48 24.89
C SER A 253 2.03 8.75 25.57
N GLU A 254 1.02 7.91 25.30
CA GLU A 254 -0.35 8.11 25.75
C GLU A 254 -0.94 6.88 26.42
N THR A 255 -1.91 7.08 27.31
CA THR A 255 -2.62 5.98 28.00
C THR A 255 -4.12 6.12 27.81
N VAL A 256 -4.74 5.11 27.19
CA VAL A 256 -6.17 5.11 26.89
C VAL A 256 -6.89 4.00 27.65
N GLN A 257 -8.07 4.32 28.17
CA GLN A 257 -8.93 3.35 28.86
C GLN A 257 -9.66 2.44 27.86
N ILE A 258 -9.63 1.14 28.12
CA ILE A 258 -10.35 0.14 27.34
C ILE A 258 -11.77 0.03 27.88
N ASN A 259 -12.74 0.14 26.98
CA ASN A 259 -14.13 -0.05 27.34
C ASN A 259 -14.39 -1.52 27.76
N PRO A 260 -14.99 -1.78 28.93
CA PRO A 260 -15.20 -3.15 29.43
C PRO A 260 -16.15 -4.00 28.57
N LYS A 261 -16.84 -3.38 27.60
CA LYS A 261 -17.64 -4.08 26.59
C LYS A 261 -16.82 -4.69 25.45
N LEU A 262 -15.55 -4.31 25.31
CA LEU A 262 -14.61 -4.89 24.35
C LEU A 262 -14.00 -6.14 24.97
N GLN A 263 -14.52 -7.30 24.60
CA GLN A 263 -14.16 -8.60 25.20
C GLN A 263 -13.41 -9.52 24.21
N GLY A 264 -13.03 -9.01 23.04
CA GLY A 264 -12.21 -9.77 22.10
C GLY A 264 -10.81 -10.01 22.63
N ALA A 265 -10.16 -11.06 22.10
CA ALA A 265 -8.81 -11.46 22.49
C ALA A 265 -7.83 -11.48 21.31
N GLN A 266 -8.29 -11.10 20.11
CA GLN A 266 -7.46 -11.10 18.91
C GLN A 266 -6.88 -9.71 18.66
N ILE A 267 -5.73 -9.70 17.99
CA ILE A 267 -5.17 -8.50 17.37
C ILE A 267 -5.22 -8.62 15.85
N GLY A 268 -5.00 -7.51 15.17
CA GLY A 268 -4.91 -7.50 13.72
C GLY A 268 -4.30 -6.24 13.17
N PHE A 269 -4.09 -6.24 11.86
CA PHE A 269 -3.63 -5.07 11.12
C PHE A 269 -4.62 -4.75 10.00
N GLY A 270 -4.70 -3.47 9.64
CA GLY A 270 -5.57 -2.96 8.59
C GLY A 270 -4.86 -2.05 7.60
N ALA A 271 -5.38 -2.04 6.38
CA ALA A 271 -4.99 -1.17 5.28
C ALA A 271 -6.23 -0.50 4.70
N LEU A 272 -6.30 0.83 4.77
CA LEU A 272 -7.36 1.60 4.11
C LEU A 272 -6.76 2.77 3.35
N TYR A 273 -7.34 3.05 2.18
CA TYR A 273 -7.09 4.30 1.48
C TYR A 273 -7.73 5.47 2.25
N SER A 274 -7.11 6.65 2.16
CA SER A 274 -7.70 7.89 2.67
C SER A 274 -8.61 8.48 1.60
N ASN A 275 -9.92 8.54 1.84
CA ASN A 275 -10.87 9.17 0.92
C ASN A 275 -10.98 10.66 1.25
N LYS A 276 -10.33 11.52 0.46
CA LYS A 276 -10.58 12.96 0.49
C LYS A 276 -11.37 13.35 -0.75
N ASN A 277 -12.40 14.18 -0.56
CA ASN A 277 -13.19 14.73 -1.65
C ASN A 277 -12.40 15.85 -2.37
N THR A 278 -11.36 15.48 -3.09
CA THR A 278 -10.47 16.40 -3.83
C THR A 278 -10.31 15.93 -5.27
N SER A 279 -9.88 16.84 -6.14
CA SER A 279 -9.46 16.51 -7.50
C SER A 279 -8.00 16.07 -7.58
N HIS A 280 -7.31 15.91 -6.44
CA HIS A 280 -5.89 15.57 -6.41
C HIS A 280 -5.69 14.08 -6.69
N GLU A 281 -4.86 13.79 -7.70
CA GLU A 281 -4.60 12.43 -8.19
C GLU A 281 -4.06 11.49 -7.11
N GLN A 282 -3.45 12.03 -6.05
CA GLN A 282 -2.94 11.24 -4.94
C GLN A 282 -3.99 10.44 -4.17
N TYR A 283 -5.27 10.84 -4.25
CA TYR A 283 -6.39 10.11 -3.64
C TYR A 283 -7.23 9.32 -4.67
N ALA A 284 -6.81 9.26 -5.94
CA ALA A 284 -7.59 8.64 -7.02
C ALA A 284 -7.59 7.11 -6.98
N ASP A 285 -6.57 6.51 -6.38
CA ASP A 285 -6.42 5.06 -6.29
C ASP A 285 -6.97 4.56 -4.94
N ASP A 286 -8.00 3.73 -5.04
CA ASP A 286 -8.81 3.21 -3.95
C ASP A 286 -8.27 1.89 -3.36
N ILE A 287 -7.04 1.50 -3.72
CA ILE A 287 -6.28 0.40 -3.14
C ILE A 287 -5.08 0.98 -2.37
N TYR A 288 -4.81 0.43 -1.19
CA TYR A 288 -3.73 0.88 -0.32
C TYR A 288 -2.94 -0.29 0.26
N ASP A 289 -1.64 -0.10 0.44
CA ASP A 289 -0.73 -1.08 1.03
C ASP A 289 -0.26 -0.61 2.42
N THR A 290 -0.49 -1.45 3.43
CA THR A 290 0.12 -1.31 4.76
C THR A 290 1.32 -2.24 4.84
N LEU A 291 2.51 -1.70 5.10
CA LEU A 291 3.73 -2.48 5.35
C LEU A 291 3.97 -2.55 6.86
N ILE A 292 3.99 -3.76 7.42
CA ILE A 292 4.27 -4.01 8.84
C ILE A 292 5.59 -4.75 8.98
N GLU A 293 6.57 -4.14 9.64
CA GLU A 293 7.89 -4.74 9.91
C GLU A 293 8.05 -5.12 11.38
N ASP A 294 8.89 -6.12 11.65
CA ASP A 294 9.49 -6.41 12.96
C ASP A 294 8.48 -6.66 14.10
N ILE A 295 7.39 -7.38 13.82
CA ILE A 295 6.37 -7.70 14.82
C ILE A 295 6.99 -8.60 15.91
N LEU A 296 6.84 -8.16 17.16
CA LEU A 296 7.17 -8.91 18.36
C LEU A 296 6.03 -8.78 19.36
N ILE A 297 5.49 -9.92 19.78
CA ILE A 297 4.43 -10.01 20.77
C ILE A 297 4.93 -10.85 21.93
N THR A 298 4.86 -10.30 23.15
CA THR A 298 5.30 -10.99 24.36
C THR A 298 4.24 -10.94 25.44
N ASP A 299 4.14 -11.99 26.25
CA ASP A 299 3.31 -11.99 27.45
C ASP A 299 3.91 -11.10 28.57
N LYS A 300 3.22 -11.02 29.71
CA LYS A 300 3.69 -10.30 30.91
C LYS A 300 5.04 -10.78 31.48
N ASN A 301 5.48 -11.99 31.14
CA ASN A 301 6.74 -12.58 31.59
C ASN A 301 7.86 -12.43 30.54
N ASN A 302 7.61 -11.65 29.47
CA ASN A 302 8.48 -11.50 28.30
C ASN A 302 8.68 -12.80 27.50
N GLN A 303 7.76 -13.77 27.62
CA GLN A 303 7.75 -14.93 26.74
C GLN A 303 7.15 -14.54 25.39
N THR A 304 7.86 -14.83 24.31
CA THR A 304 7.39 -14.58 22.94
C THR A 304 6.15 -15.42 22.63
N ILE A 305 5.07 -14.75 22.25
CA ILE A 305 3.85 -15.35 21.72
C ILE A 305 3.96 -15.48 20.19
N PHE A 306 4.43 -14.41 19.55
CA PHE A 306 4.65 -14.37 18.10
C PHE A 306 5.81 -13.42 17.79
N THR A 307 6.60 -13.77 16.78
CA THR A 307 7.52 -12.81 16.16
C THR A 307 7.82 -13.21 14.73
N ASN A 308 7.98 -12.20 13.87
CA ASN A 308 8.63 -12.35 12.56
C ASN A 308 9.95 -11.55 12.49
N GLN A 309 10.47 -11.07 13.63
CA GLN A 309 11.77 -10.42 13.65
C GLN A 309 12.86 -11.40 13.22
N TYR A 310 13.82 -10.91 12.44
CA TYR A 310 14.98 -11.71 12.06
C TYR A 310 15.67 -12.31 13.29
N THR A 311 15.99 -13.59 13.21
CA THR A 311 16.95 -14.20 14.12
C THR A 311 18.34 -13.57 13.92
N ASN A 312 19.22 -13.62 14.93
CA ASN A 312 20.55 -12.98 14.86
C ASN A 312 21.38 -13.40 13.63
N PHE A 313 21.19 -14.63 13.12
CA PHE A 313 21.87 -15.13 11.92
C PHE A 313 21.26 -14.57 10.62
N GLU A 314 19.93 -14.44 10.57
CA GLU A 314 19.23 -13.84 9.44
C GLU A 314 19.50 -12.33 9.34
N LYS A 315 19.65 -11.62 10.47
CA LYS A 315 20.08 -10.22 10.50
C LYS A 315 21.42 -10.01 9.79
N VAL A 316 22.36 -10.94 9.95
CA VAL A 316 23.69 -10.87 9.31
C VAL A 316 23.59 -11.15 7.80
N LYS A 317 22.79 -12.14 7.40
CA LYS A 317 22.56 -12.44 5.98
C LYS A 317 21.85 -11.29 5.27
N TYR A 318 20.79 -10.75 5.88
CA TYR A 318 20.03 -9.62 5.34
C TYR A 318 20.89 -8.37 5.16
N LYS A 319 21.68 -7.99 6.17
CA LYS A 319 22.64 -6.88 6.06
C LYS A 319 23.65 -7.07 4.93
N SER A 320 24.05 -8.31 4.63
CA SER A 320 24.98 -8.60 3.54
C SER A 320 24.31 -8.43 2.17
N THR A 321 23.03 -8.80 2.04
CA THR A 321 22.24 -8.61 0.82
C THR A 321 21.93 -7.13 0.57
N GLU A 322 21.51 -6.39 1.60
CA GLU A 322 21.28 -4.94 1.51
C GLU A 322 22.54 -4.19 1.07
N LEU A 323 23.69 -4.55 1.63
CA LEU A 323 24.96 -3.93 1.23
C LEU A 323 25.30 -4.23 -0.24
N PHE A 324 24.94 -5.42 -0.74
CA PHE A 324 25.12 -5.78 -2.14
C PHE A 324 24.15 -5.02 -3.05
N ASN A 325 22.87 -4.90 -2.65
CA ASN A 325 21.87 -4.14 -3.40
C ASN A 325 22.25 -2.66 -3.47
N HIS A 326 22.68 -2.04 -2.37
CA HIS A 326 23.19 -0.66 -2.39
C HIS A 326 24.42 -0.48 -3.30
N VAL A 327 25.28 -1.50 -3.42
CA VAL A 327 26.38 -1.47 -4.40
C VAL A 327 25.82 -1.51 -5.82
N VAL A 328 24.87 -2.40 -6.11
CA VAL A 328 24.23 -2.50 -7.42
C VAL A 328 23.48 -1.21 -7.79
N ASP A 329 22.71 -0.65 -6.85
CA ASP A 329 21.96 0.59 -7.04
C ASP A 329 22.90 1.77 -7.25
N PHE A 330 23.99 1.88 -6.48
CA PHE A 330 25.06 2.85 -6.75
C PHE A 330 25.62 2.70 -8.17
N PHE A 331 25.81 1.47 -8.65
CA PHE A 331 26.28 1.23 -10.01
C PHE A 331 25.26 1.63 -11.07
N ILE A 332 23.95 1.48 -10.81
CA ILE A 332 22.86 1.89 -11.71
C ILE A 332 22.68 3.42 -11.72
N GLU A 333 22.89 4.08 -10.59
CA GLU A 333 22.74 5.54 -10.46
C GLU A 333 23.98 6.31 -10.94
N THR A 334 25.17 5.72 -10.80
CA THR A 334 26.45 6.40 -11.08
C THR A 334 27.00 6.13 -12.48
N PHE A 335 26.63 5.01 -13.12
CA PHE A 335 27.10 4.60 -14.45
C PHE A 335 25.93 4.30 -15.38
#